data_AF-A0AAQ2U8Q4-F1
#
_entry.id   AF-A0AAQ2U8Q4-F1
#
_cell.length_a   1.000
_cell.length_b   1.000
_cell.length_c   1.000
_cell.angle_alpha   90.00
_cell.angle_beta   90.00
_cell.angle_gamma   90.00
#
_symmetry.space_group_name_H-M   'P 1'
#
loop_
_entity.id
_entity.type
_entity.pdbx_description
1 polymer ?
#
loop_
_entity_poly.entity_id
_entity_poly.type
_entity_poly.pdbx_seq_one_letter_code
_entity_poly.pdbx_strand_id
1 'polypeptide(L)'
;MKRNLVVLLLFLFFIVVMSMRDFSIYEEEGGKISSEDFAEQAMLVYEKFLEGRIECDGIDIDFITTPKGEPDKRYDTQYAVFDCDGNGEAELHVQSARYYYIFQYKNGALQLYKNLSPYPHYYALKNGAFISHDFGAGPLSDEYRYYIFDTYGNETFSIGFTKYDKNFNGEYDEGDEYVFDNVEVTKDIWEKLTERFLYIDEDGIERIKNEIEWTDLTV
;
A
#
# COMPACT_ATOMS: atom_id res chain seq x y z
N MET A 1 35.55 6.03 -3.25
CA MET A 1 35.50 4.62 -3.69
C MET A 1 34.61 3.71 -2.83
N LYS A 2 34.67 3.74 -1.49
CA LYS A 2 33.82 2.87 -0.63
C LYS A 2 32.31 3.21 -0.65
N ARG A 3 31.93 4.49 -0.70
CA ARG A 3 30.51 4.94 -0.75
C ARG A 3 29.76 4.44 -1.99
N ASN A 4 30.36 4.54 -3.17
CA ASN A 4 29.74 4.08 -4.41
C ASN A 4 29.57 2.55 -4.47
N LEU A 5 30.42 1.81 -3.74
CA LEU A 5 30.33 0.35 -3.68
C LEU A 5 29.13 -0.11 -2.84
N VAL A 6 28.82 0.59 -1.73
CA VAL A 6 27.66 0.27 -0.87
C VAL A 6 26.35 0.56 -1.60
N VAL A 7 26.24 1.71 -2.27
CA VAL A 7 25.06 2.06 -3.07
C VAL A 7 24.85 1.06 -4.21
N LEU A 8 25.93 0.64 -4.89
CA LEU A 8 25.85 -0.37 -5.95
C LEU A 8 25.44 -1.75 -5.42
N LEU A 9 25.93 -2.14 -4.24
CA LEU A 9 25.58 -3.41 -3.60
C LEU A 9 24.12 -3.45 -3.14
N LEU A 10 23.61 -2.36 -2.55
CA LEU A 10 22.19 -2.23 -2.18
C LEU A 10 21.28 -2.26 -3.42
N PHE A 11 21.69 -1.58 -4.50
CA PHE A 11 20.95 -1.56 -5.76
C PHE A 11 20.91 -2.95 -6.43
N LEU A 12 22.03 -3.68 -6.42
CA LEU A 12 22.12 -5.05 -6.96
C LEU A 12 21.33 -6.07 -6.13
N PHE A 13 21.37 -5.97 -4.80
CA PHE A 13 20.57 -6.82 -3.92
C PHE A 13 19.08 -6.65 -4.19
N PHE A 14 18.63 -5.40 -4.37
CA PHE A 14 17.23 -5.08 -4.67
C PHE A 14 16.76 -5.63 -6.02
N ILE A 15 17.60 -5.60 -7.06
CA ILE A 15 17.30 -6.19 -8.38
C ILE A 15 17.14 -7.72 -8.28
N VAL A 16 18.00 -8.39 -7.50
CA VAL A 16 17.94 -9.86 -7.36
C VAL A 16 16.67 -10.29 -6.63
N VAL A 17 16.27 -9.60 -5.56
CA VAL A 17 15.02 -9.90 -4.83
C VAL A 17 13.79 -9.75 -5.72
N MET A 18 13.75 -8.71 -6.57
CA MET A 18 12.67 -8.50 -7.54
C MET A 18 12.62 -9.60 -8.63
N SER A 19 13.77 -10.14 -9.04
CA SER A 19 13.85 -11.18 -10.07
C SER A 19 13.48 -12.59 -9.59
N MET A 20 13.40 -12.82 -8.27
CA MET A 20 13.08 -14.15 -7.71
C MET A 20 11.58 -14.40 -7.53
N ARG A 21 10.71 -13.45 -7.91
CA ARG A 21 9.25 -13.58 -7.81
C ARG A 21 8.62 -14.58 -8.79
N ASP A 22 9.37 -15.15 -9.73
CA ASP A 22 8.84 -16.04 -10.79
C ASP A 22 8.86 -17.54 -10.47
N PHE A 23 8.83 -17.99 -9.21
CA PHE A 23 8.79 -19.44 -8.95
C PHE A 23 8.05 -19.85 -7.66
N SER A 24 6.75 -20.10 -7.78
CA SER A 24 6.09 -21.15 -6.99
C SER A 24 4.98 -21.80 -7.83
N ILE A 25 5.19 -23.08 -8.16
CA ILE A 25 4.19 -23.97 -8.77
C ILE A 25 3.64 -24.81 -7.62
N TYR A 26 2.32 -24.81 -7.44
CA TYR A 26 1.60 -25.84 -6.67
C TYR A 26 0.36 -26.31 -7.43
N GLU A 27 0.35 -27.59 -7.82
CA GLU A 27 -0.85 -28.45 -8.01
C GLU A 27 -1.26 -28.99 -6.62
N GLU A 28 -2.47 -29.41 -6.25
CA GLU A 28 -3.73 -29.88 -6.86
C GLU A 28 -4.78 -29.85 -5.69
N GLU A 29 -6.11 -29.74 -5.81
CA GLU A 29 -7.10 -30.71 -6.28
C GLU A 29 -8.51 -30.10 -6.06
N GLY A 30 -9.39 -30.16 -7.05
CA GLY A 30 -10.74 -29.60 -7.02
C GLY A 30 -11.08 -29.09 -8.40
N GLY A 31 -12.24 -29.45 -8.96
CA GLY A 31 -12.59 -29.14 -10.35
C GLY A 31 -12.28 -27.68 -10.67
N LYS A 32 -11.31 -27.45 -11.56
CA LYS A 32 -10.79 -26.12 -11.89
C LYS A 32 -11.95 -25.28 -12.42
N ILE A 33 -12.48 -24.42 -11.55
CA ILE A 33 -13.25 -23.24 -11.95
C ILE A 33 -12.32 -22.47 -12.89
N SER A 34 -12.83 -22.03 -14.04
CA SER A 34 -12.00 -21.23 -14.94
C SER A 34 -11.62 -19.91 -14.25
N SER A 35 -10.50 -19.30 -14.63
CA SER A 35 -10.12 -17.99 -14.09
C SER A 35 -11.20 -16.93 -14.30
N GLU A 36 -11.95 -17.03 -15.42
CA GLU A 36 -13.10 -16.17 -15.72
C GLU A 36 -14.26 -16.41 -14.74
N ASP A 37 -14.64 -17.67 -14.53
CA ASP A 37 -15.70 -18.03 -13.57
C ASP A 37 -15.32 -17.62 -12.13
N PHE A 38 -14.04 -17.72 -11.77
CA PHE A 38 -13.54 -17.27 -10.47
C PHE A 38 -13.66 -15.76 -10.32
N ALA A 39 -13.19 -15.00 -11.31
CA ALA A 39 -13.27 -13.54 -11.32
C ALA A 39 -14.73 -13.06 -11.23
N GLU A 40 -15.64 -13.69 -11.99
CA GLU A 40 -17.07 -13.38 -11.91
C GLU A 40 -17.63 -13.65 -10.49
N GLN A 41 -17.27 -14.78 -9.89
CA GLN A 41 -17.72 -15.11 -8.52
C GLN A 41 -17.15 -14.15 -7.47
N ALA A 42 -15.87 -13.79 -7.57
CA ALA A 42 -15.23 -12.83 -6.68
C ALA A 42 -15.92 -11.47 -6.78
N MET A 43 -16.15 -10.96 -7.99
CA MET A 43 -16.84 -9.69 -8.23
C MET A 43 -18.25 -9.68 -7.64
N LEU A 44 -19.03 -10.75 -7.82
CA LEU A 44 -20.37 -10.87 -7.22
C LEU A 44 -20.35 -10.82 -5.69
N VAL A 45 -19.29 -11.36 -5.05
CA VAL A 45 -19.13 -11.29 -3.60
C VAL A 45 -18.71 -9.88 -3.17
N TYR A 46 -17.79 -9.25 -3.89
CA TYR A 46 -17.37 -7.87 -3.63
C TYR A 46 -18.53 -6.87 -3.78
N GLU A 47 -19.34 -7.00 -4.82
CA GLU A 47 -20.55 -6.18 -5.00
C GLU A 47 -21.51 -6.35 -3.83
N LYS A 48 -21.79 -7.59 -3.40
CA LYS A 48 -22.66 -7.84 -2.24
C LYS A 48 -22.12 -7.20 -0.97
N PHE A 49 -20.81 -7.16 -0.78
CA PHE A 49 -20.19 -6.49 0.38
C PHE A 49 -20.37 -4.98 0.29
N LEU A 50 -20.05 -4.38 -0.86
CA LEU A 50 -20.19 -2.93 -1.10
C LEU A 50 -21.65 -2.47 -0.99
N GLU A 51 -22.61 -3.32 -1.33
CA GLU A 51 -24.05 -3.09 -1.15
C GLU A 51 -24.54 -3.30 0.29
N GLY A 52 -23.68 -3.70 1.23
CA GLY A 52 -24.02 -3.98 2.62
C GLY A 52 -24.86 -5.24 2.82
N ARG A 53 -24.83 -6.19 1.88
CA ARG A 53 -25.62 -7.44 1.94
C ARG A 53 -24.89 -8.57 2.67
N ILE A 54 -23.57 -8.48 2.81
CA ILE A 54 -22.73 -9.45 3.52
C ILE A 54 -21.72 -8.72 4.40
N GLU A 55 -21.20 -9.44 5.39
CA GLU A 55 -20.11 -9.02 6.26
C GLU A 55 -18.95 -10.02 6.20
N CYS A 56 -17.78 -9.61 6.66
CA CYS A 56 -16.61 -10.46 6.87
C CYS A 56 -16.13 -10.26 8.31
N ASP A 57 -16.21 -11.31 9.13
CA ASP A 57 -15.77 -11.29 10.54
C ASP A 57 -16.31 -10.11 11.36
N GLY A 58 -17.59 -9.76 11.16
CA GLY A 58 -18.26 -8.62 11.82
C GLY A 58 -17.89 -7.25 11.27
N ILE A 59 -17.21 -7.19 10.12
CA ILE A 59 -16.96 -5.97 9.35
C ILE A 59 -17.92 -5.98 8.16
N ASP A 60 -18.81 -5.00 8.09
CA ASP A 60 -19.63 -4.69 6.93
C ASP A 60 -19.25 -3.30 6.36
N ILE A 61 -19.89 -2.90 5.26
CA ILE A 61 -19.59 -1.60 4.65
C ILE A 61 -20.04 -0.42 5.52
N ASP A 62 -21.09 -0.58 6.33
CA ASP A 62 -21.57 0.47 7.24
C ASP A 62 -20.57 0.71 8.38
N PHE A 63 -19.88 -0.33 8.87
CA PHE A 63 -18.79 -0.23 9.83
C PHE A 63 -17.64 0.63 9.30
N ILE A 64 -17.32 0.49 8.01
CA ILE A 64 -16.21 1.23 7.37
C ILE A 64 -16.60 2.68 7.06
N THR A 65 -17.86 2.89 6.67
CA THR A 65 -18.34 4.17 6.15
C THR A 65 -19.02 5.05 7.21
N THR A 66 -19.52 4.49 8.32
CA THR A 66 -20.33 5.25 9.28
C THR A 66 -19.53 5.67 10.52
N PRO A 67 -19.45 6.98 10.85
CA PRO A 67 -18.81 7.43 12.07
C PRO A 67 -19.55 6.96 13.33
N LYS A 68 -18.80 6.53 14.35
CA LYS A 68 -19.37 6.09 15.62
C LYS A 68 -20.15 7.22 16.30
N GLY A 69 -21.45 7.01 16.49
CA GLY A 69 -22.35 7.97 17.14
C GLY A 69 -22.95 9.01 16.20
N GLU A 70 -22.66 8.95 14.90
CA GLU A 70 -23.23 9.85 13.88
C GLU A 70 -23.81 9.03 12.71
N PRO A 71 -24.91 8.28 12.95
CA PRO A 71 -25.44 7.30 11.99
C PRO A 71 -25.94 7.90 10.67
N ASP A 72 -26.23 9.21 10.66
CA ASP A 72 -26.70 9.94 9.47
C ASP A 72 -25.54 10.49 8.62
N LYS A 73 -24.28 10.30 9.05
CA LYS A 73 -23.10 10.72 8.31
C LYS A 73 -22.39 9.53 7.69
N ARG A 74 -21.65 9.81 6.62
CA ARG A 74 -20.74 8.86 5.99
C ARG A 74 -19.36 9.50 5.86
N TYR A 75 -18.32 8.71 6.06
CA TYR A 75 -16.96 9.05 5.66
C TYR A 75 -16.89 9.01 4.14
N ASP A 76 -16.12 9.94 3.58
CA ASP A 76 -15.63 9.78 2.22
C ASP A 76 -14.91 8.43 2.14
N THR A 77 -15.38 7.59 1.24
CA THR A 77 -14.96 6.20 1.11
C THR A 77 -14.72 5.93 -0.36
N GLN A 78 -13.64 5.22 -0.64
CA GLN A 78 -13.27 4.79 -1.98
C GLN A 78 -12.97 3.30 -1.96
N TYR A 79 -13.07 2.67 -3.12
CA TYR A 79 -12.74 1.27 -3.30
C TYR A 79 -11.97 1.03 -4.59
N ALA A 80 -11.26 -0.08 -4.66
CA ALA A 80 -10.58 -0.56 -5.86
C ALA A 80 -10.62 -2.09 -5.88
N VAL A 81 -10.61 -2.67 -7.07
CA VAL A 81 -10.41 -4.11 -7.27
C VAL A 81 -9.07 -4.28 -7.98
N PHE A 82 -8.09 -4.84 -7.27
CA PHE A 82 -6.71 -4.87 -7.72
C PHE A 82 -5.99 -6.11 -7.17
N ASP A 83 -5.24 -6.80 -8.03
CA ASP A 83 -4.37 -7.93 -7.65
C ASP A 83 -3.09 -7.40 -7.02
N CYS A 84 -3.09 -7.34 -5.69
CA CYS A 84 -2.00 -6.75 -4.92
C CYS A 84 -0.92 -7.78 -4.53
N ASP A 85 -1.26 -9.07 -4.43
CA ASP A 85 -0.30 -10.11 -4.09
C ASP A 85 0.36 -10.76 -5.32
N GLY A 86 -0.16 -10.48 -6.52
CA GLY A 86 0.36 -10.93 -7.82
C GLY A 86 -0.01 -12.36 -8.18
N ASN A 87 -1.05 -12.94 -7.55
CA ASN A 87 -1.47 -14.32 -7.77
C ASN A 87 -2.47 -14.48 -8.96
N GLY A 88 -2.91 -13.38 -9.59
CA GLY A 88 -3.89 -13.36 -10.67
C GLY A 88 -5.36 -13.24 -10.22
N GLU A 89 -5.62 -13.16 -8.92
CA GLU A 89 -6.92 -13.02 -8.28
C GLU A 89 -6.99 -11.64 -7.60
N ALA A 90 -7.81 -10.73 -8.14
CA ALA A 90 -7.86 -9.37 -7.62
C ALA A 90 -8.53 -9.29 -6.24
N GLU A 91 -7.97 -8.52 -5.31
CA GLU A 91 -8.57 -8.20 -4.02
C GLU A 91 -9.45 -6.95 -4.07
N LEU A 92 -10.44 -6.88 -3.17
CA LEU A 92 -11.23 -5.69 -2.90
C LEU A 92 -10.56 -4.83 -1.83
N HIS A 93 -10.10 -3.65 -2.23
CA HIS A 93 -9.62 -2.59 -1.35
C HIS A 93 -10.77 -1.65 -1.00
N VAL A 94 -10.96 -1.34 0.28
CA VAL A 94 -11.93 -0.34 0.75
C VAL A 94 -11.25 0.59 1.74
N GLN A 95 -11.20 1.86 1.42
CA GLN A 95 -10.53 2.89 2.21
C GLN A 95 -11.50 4.02 2.55
N SER A 96 -11.57 4.36 3.83
CA SER A 96 -12.24 5.54 4.34
C SER A 96 -11.28 6.38 5.18
N ALA A 97 -11.74 7.52 5.67
CA ALA A 97 -10.95 8.37 6.58
C ALA A 97 -10.45 7.67 7.86
N ARG A 98 -11.00 6.50 8.21
CA ARG A 98 -10.67 5.76 9.44
C ARG A 98 -10.14 4.36 9.22
N TYR A 99 -10.31 3.79 8.04
CA TYR A 99 -10.03 2.39 7.82
C TYR A 99 -9.47 2.16 6.44
N TYR A 100 -8.57 1.19 6.32
CA TYR A 100 -8.20 0.64 5.03
C TYR A 100 -8.19 -0.89 5.15
N TYR A 101 -9.27 -1.50 4.67
CA TYR A 101 -9.44 -2.94 4.62
C TYR A 101 -9.19 -3.46 3.21
N ILE A 102 -8.56 -4.63 3.13
CA ILE A 102 -8.36 -5.37 1.89
C ILE A 102 -8.97 -6.76 2.11
N PHE A 103 -9.85 -7.16 1.20
CA PHE A 103 -10.56 -8.42 1.25
C PHE A 103 -10.26 -9.26 0.02
N GLN A 104 -10.09 -10.57 0.23
CA GLN A 104 -9.85 -11.55 -0.83
C GLN A 104 -11.05 -12.52 -0.92
N TYR A 105 -11.33 -13.03 -2.11
CA TYR A 105 -12.28 -14.12 -2.29
C TYR A 105 -11.54 -15.44 -2.23
N LYS A 106 -11.79 -16.27 -1.21
CA LYS A 106 -11.17 -17.59 -1.08
C LYS A 106 -12.21 -18.62 -0.64
N ASN A 107 -12.18 -19.79 -1.29
CA ASN A 107 -13.04 -20.93 -0.98
C ASN A 107 -14.55 -20.58 -0.95
N GLY A 108 -15.03 -19.75 -1.86
CA GLY A 108 -16.46 -19.40 -1.92
C GLY A 108 -16.89 -18.25 -1.02
N ALA A 109 -15.97 -17.63 -0.26
CA ALA A 109 -16.31 -16.61 0.72
C ALA A 109 -15.37 -15.39 0.67
N LEU A 110 -15.89 -14.26 1.13
CA LEU A 110 -15.08 -13.08 1.42
C LEU A 110 -14.23 -13.34 2.67
N GLN A 111 -12.96 -13.01 2.62
CA GLN A 111 -12.03 -13.13 3.74
C GLN A 111 -11.20 -11.86 3.88
N LEU A 112 -10.86 -11.49 5.10
CA LEU A 112 -9.94 -10.38 5.34
C LEU A 112 -8.53 -10.78 4.89
N TYR A 113 -7.97 -10.05 3.93
CA TYR A 113 -6.57 -10.17 3.53
C TYR A 113 -5.69 -9.31 4.45
N LYS A 114 -6.05 -8.03 4.63
CA LYS A 114 -5.28 -7.12 5.46
C LYS A 114 -6.12 -5.98 6.02
N ASN A 115 -5.80 -5.58 7.25
CA ASN A 115 -6.27 -4.35 7.87
C ASN A 115 -5.07 -3.41 8.03
N LEU A 116 -5.05 -2.33 7.25
CA LEU A 116 -4.04 -1.29 7.30
C LEU A 116 -4.53 -0.15 8.19
N SER A 117 -3.62 0.35 9.05
CA SER A 117 -3.92 1.49 9.90
C SER A 117 -4.29 2.71 9.04
N PRO A 118 -5.23 3.56 9.48
CA PRO A 118 -5.48 4.85 8.82
C PRO A 118 -4.30 5.83 8.97
N TYR A 119 -3.43 5.58 9.95
CA TYR A 119 -2.23 6.37 10.21
C TYR A 119 -1.07 5.46 10.63
N PRO A 120 0.07 5.44 9.92
CA PRO A 120 0.39 6.25 8.74
C PRO A 120 -0.53 5.99 7.55
N HIS A 121 -0.59 6.90 6.59
CA HIS A 121 -1.41 6.76 5.39
C HIS A 121 -0.79 5.74 4.44
N TYR A 122 -1.57 4.76 3.95
CA TYR A 122 -1.09 3.75 3.02
C TYR A 122 -1.56 4.00 1.59
N TYR A 123 -0.66 3.78 0.66
CA TYR A 123 -0.84 3.91 -0.79
C TYR A 123 -0.53 2.56 -1.44
N ALA A 124 -1.54 1.92 -2.04
CA ALA A 124 -1.34 0.70 -2.83
C ALA A 124 -0.79 1.06 -4.21
N LEU A 125 0.21 0.31 -4.68
CA LEU A 125 0.93 0.60 -5.91
C LEU A 125 0.59 -0.41 -6.99
N LYS A 126 0.63 0.02 -8.26
CA LYS A 126 0.36 -0.79 -9.46
C LYS A 126 1.28 -2.03 -9.61
N ASN A 127 2.33 -2.16 -8.81
CA ASN A 127 3.22 -3.33 -8.77
C ASN A 127 2.96 -4.28 -7.57
N GLY A 128 1.83 -4.14 -6.89
CA GLY A 128 1.43 -4.96 -5.74
C GLY A 128 2.06 -4.54 -4.40
N ALA A 129 2.96 -3.57 -4.42
CA ALA A 129 3.57 -3.05 -3.20
C ALA A 129 2.73 -1.95 -2.55
N PHE A 130 3.13 -1.57 -1.34
CA PHE A 130 2.49 -0.49 -0.59
C PHE A 130 3.54 0.51 -0.12
N ILE A 131 3.18 1.78 -0.04
CA ILE A 131 3.96 2.77 0.71
C ILE A 131 3.09 3.29 1.86
N SER A 132 3.61 3.28 3.09
CA SER A 132 3.06 4.11 4.15
C SER A 132 3.79 5.44 4.22
N HIS A 133 3.07 6.51 4.55
CA HIS A 133 3.58 7.85 4.78
C HIS A 133 3.05 8.39 6.11
N ASP A 134 3.97 8.66 7.03
CA ASP A 134 3.73 9.36 8.30
C ASP A 134 4.26 10.79 8.17
N PHE A 135 3.40 11.79 8.40
CA PHE A 135 3.81 13.20 8.41
C PHE A 135 3.90 13.70 9.86
N GLY A 136 5.11 14.01 10.30
CA GLY A 136 5.38 14.57 11.63
C GLY A 136 5.37 16.09 11.62
N ALA A 137 4.65 16.69 12.56
CA ALA A 137 4.62 18.14 12.77
C ALA A 137 5.24 18.51 14.13
N GLY A 138 6.57 18.42 14.24
CA GLY A 138 7.30 18.95 15.40
C GLY A 138 8.64 18.26 15.71
N PRO A 139 9.72 18.53 14.93
CA PRO A 139 9.77 19.34 13.70
C PRO A 139 9.20 18.62 12.47
N LEU A 140 9.17 19.34 11.34
CA LEU A 140 8.69 18.81 10.08
C LEU A 140 9.47 17.54 9.74
N SER A 141 8.75 16.45 9.54
CA SER A 141 9.34 15.17 9.14
C SER A 141 8.39 14.37 8.29
N ASP A 142 8.96 13.63 7.34
CA ASP A 142 8.23 12.65 6.56
C ASP A 142 8.93 11.31 6.71
N GLU A 143 8.20 10.31 7.18
CA GLU A 143 8.64 8.91 7.22
C GLU A 143 7.84 8.10 6.21
N TYR A 144 8.57 7.52 5.27
CA TYR A 144 8.02 6.59 4.30
C TYR A 144 8.50 5.17 4.59
N ARG A 145 7.63 4.20 4.34
CA ARG A 145 8.02 2.79 4.31
C ARG A 145 7.37 2.08 3.15
N TYR A 146 8.19 1.48 2.29
CA TYR A 146 7.74 0.62 1.21
C TYR A 146 7.62 -0.82 1.73
N TYR A 147 6.55 -1.52 1.38
CA TYR A 147 6.25 -2.89 1.81
C TYR A 147 5.91 -3.79 0.64
N ILE A 148 6.22 -5.07 0.82
CA ILE A 148 5.68 -6.17 0.04
C ILE A 148 5.02 -7.14 1.01
N PHE A 149 3.80 -7.56 0.69
CA PHE A 149 3.08 -8.58 1.42
C PHE A 149 3.02 -9.89 0.62
N ASP A 150 2.90 -11.03 1.30
CA ASP A 150 2.59 -12.32 0.68
C ASP A 150 1.08 -12.52 0.49
N THR A 151 0.69 -13.66 -0.08
CA THR A 151 -0.71 -14.06 -0.33
C THR A 151 -1.57 -14.25 0.92
N TYR A 152 -0.99 -14.08 2.10
CA TYR A 152 -1.66 -14.14 3.41
C TYR A 152 -1.61 -12.78 4.13
N GLY A 153 -1.12 -11.73 3.46
CA GLY A 153 -0.99 -10.39 4.01
C GLY A 153 0.20 -10.21 4.95
N ASN A 154 1.13 -11.17 5.05
CA ASN A 154 2.32 -11.04 5.89
C ASN A 154 3.40 -10.20 5.21
N GLU A 155 4.11 -9.37 5.96
CA GLU A 155 5.25 -8.62 5.44
C GLU A 155 6.39 -9.57 5.08
N THR A 156 6.84 -9.52 3.83
CA THR A 156 8.01 -10.28 3.33
C THR A 156 9.21 -9.39 3.07
N PHE A 157 8.98 -8.10 2.86
CA PHE A 157 10.02 -7.10 2.65
C PHE A 157 9.51 -5.72 3.06
N SER A 158 10.39 -4.93 3.68
CA SER A 158 10.18 -3.50 3.81
C SER A 158 11.47 -2.71 3.70
N ILE A 159 11.36 -1.45 3.30
CA ILE A 159 12.46 -0.48 3.30
C ILE A 159 11.93 0.90 3.69
N GLY A 160 12.60 1.55 4.65
CA GLY A 160 12.21 2.85 5.18
C GLY A 160 13.08 3.98 4.63
N PHE A 161 12.50 5.15 4.42
CA PHE A 161 13.24 6.36 4.09
C PHE A 161 12.58 7.59 4.70
N THR A 162 13.38 8.45 5.33
CA THR A 162 12.89 9.60 6.08
C THR A 162 13.64 10.87 5.74
N LYS A 163 12.96 12.00 5.91
CA LYS A 163 13.55 13.35 5.91
C LYS A 163 13.03 14.11 7.12
N TYR A 164 13.91 14.86 7.77
CA TYR A 164 13.63 15.55 9.03
C TYR A 164 14.29 16.93 9.00
N ASP A 165 13.46 17.98 9.10
CA ASP A 165 13.88 19.38 9.21
C ASP A 165 14.62 19.58 10.54
N LYS A 166 15.93 19.43 10.48
CA LYS A 166 16.81 19.40 11.65
C LYS A 166 17.15 20.80 12.11
N ASN A 167 17.15 21.75 11.18
CA ASN A 167 17.51 23.12 11.44
C ASN A 167 16.28 24.00 11.80
N PHE A 168 15.07 23.44 11.71
CA PHE A 168 13.78 24.02 12.07
C PHE A 168 13.41 25.24 11.21
N ASN A 169 13.81 25.26 9.94
CA ASN A 169 13.51 26.37 9.02
C ASN A 169 12.22 26.17 8.21
N GLY A 170 11.58 24.99 8.31
CA GLY A 170 10.34 24.65 7.61
C GLY A 170 10.53 24.19 6.17
N GLU A 171 11.76 23.97 5.72
CA GLU A 171 12.12 23.48 4.39
C GLU A 171 12.99 22.23 4.51
N TYR A 172 13.03 21.40 3.47
CA TYR A 172 13.97 20.28 3.38
C TYR A 172 15.16 20.69 2.49
N ASP A 173 16.27 21.07 3.12
CA ASP A 173 17.51 21.53 2.51
C ASP A 173 18.73 20.67 2.90
N GLU A 174 19.93 21.07 2.50
CA GLU A 174 21.17 20.31 2.76
C GLU A 174 21.60 20.30 4.24
N GLY A 175 21.03 21.17 5.07
CA GLY A 175 21.24 21.24 6.51
C GLY A 175 20.40 20.24 7.30
N ASP A 176 19.53 19.50 6.63
CA ASP A 176 18.58 18.56 7.24
C ASP A 176 19.06 17.12 7.24
N GLU A 177 18.31 16.29 7.97
CA GLU A 177 18.62 14.87 8.11
C GLU A 177 17.83 14.05 7.10
N TYR A 178 18.53 13.21 6.35
CA TYR A 178 17.96 12.27 5.40
C TYR A 178 18.45 10.87 5.72
N VAL A 179 17.53 9.93 5.87
CA VAL A 179 17.86 8.53 6.17
C VAL A 179 17.25 7.65 5.10
N PHE A 180 18.03 6.71 4.59
CA PHE A 180 17.55 5.65 3.71
C PHE A 180 17.99 4.30 4.28
N ASP A 181 17.02 3.44 4.59
CA ASP A 181 17.23 2.13 5.19
C ASP A 181 18.12 2.17 6.45
N ASN A 182 17.77 3.06 7.38
CA ASN A 182 18.52 3.30 8.63
C ASN A 182 19.96 3.83 8.44
N VAL A 183 20.31 4.28 7.24
CA VAL A 183 21.60 4.91 6.93
C VAL A 183 21.40 6.38 6.62
N GLU A 184 22.05 7.26 7.38
CA GLU A 184 22.10 8.70 7.09
C GLU A 184 22.84 8.94 5.76
N VAL A 185 22.21 9.71 4.88
CA VAL A 185 22.70 10.05 3.53
C VAL A 185 22.55 11.55 3.29
N THR A 186 23.21 12.06 2.25
CA THR A 186 22.99 13.45 1.82
C THR A 186 21.66 13.57 1.08
N LYS A 187 21.08 14.77 1.03
CA LYS A 187 19.85 15.05 0.27
C LYS A 187 19.90 14.52 -1.16
N ASP A 188 20.95 14.89 -1.90
CA ASP A 188 21.23 14.41 -3.26
C ASP A 188 21.20 12.88 -3.44
N ILE A 189 21.60 12.14 -2.41
CA ILE A 189 21.61 10.67 -2.44
C ILE A 189 20.22 10.14 -2.11
N TRP A 190 19.56 10.74 -1.10
CA TRP A 190 18.20 10.40 -0.73
C TRP A 190 17.26 10.56 -1.92
N GLU A 191 17.26 11.73 -2.57
CA GLU A 191 16.42 12.02 -3.75
C GLU A 191 16.63 10.98 -4.86
N LYS A 192 17.88 10.61 -5.17
CA LYS A 192 18.20 9.57 -6.16
C LYS A 192 17.76 8.17 -5.75
N LEU A 193 17.77 7.85 -4.47
CA LEU A 193 17.32 6.55 -3.98
C LEU A 193 15.78 6.47 -3.97
N THR A 194 15.12 7.60 -3.70
CA THR A 194 13.66 7.69 -3.54
C THR A 194 12.92 8.10 -4.82
N GLU A 195 13.62 8.56 -5.87
CA GLU A 195 12.99 8.99 -7.14
C GLU A 195 12.11 7.92 -7.80
N ARG A 196 12.31 6.63 -7.49
CA ARG A 196 11.46 5.55 -7.99
C ARG A 196 10.10 5.46 -7.29
N PHE A 197 10.02 5.98 -6.07
CA PHE A 197 8.84 5.94 -5.20
C PHE A 197 8.11 7.28 -5.17
N LEU A 198 8.85 8.39 -5.25
CA LEU A 198 8.34 9.74 -5.06
C LEU A 198 8.52 10.59 -6.32
N TYR A 199 7.64 11.56 -6.52
CA TYR A 199 7.81 12.66 -7.48
C TYR A 199 7.30 13.98 -6.90
N ILE A 200 7.75 15.08 -7.48
CA ILE A 200 7.17 16.41 -7.24
C ILE A 200 6.20 16.70 -8.38
N ASP A 201 4.95 17.03 -8.04
CA ASP A 201 3.93 17.42 -9.02
C ASP A 201 4.10 18.88 -9.50
N GLU A 202 3.20 19.33 -10.37
CA GLU A 202 3.26 20.67 -10.97
C GLU A 202 3.09 21.81 -9.96
N ASP A 203 2.49 21.53 -8.80
CA ASP A 203 2.30 22.48 -7.71
C ASP A 203 3.48 22.48 -6.72
N GLY A 204 4.50 21.66 -6.96
CA GLY A 204 5.64 21.52 -6.06
C GLY A 204 5.37 20.60 -4.87
N ILE A 205 4.29 19.81 -4.90
CA ILE A 205 3.91 18.90 -3.82
C ILE A 205 4.52 17.53 -4.10
N GLU A 206 5.13 16.93 -3.07
CA GLU A 206 5.64 15.56 -3.17
C GLU A 206 4.49 14.55 -3.13
N ARG A 207 4.54 13.58 -4.05
CA ARG A 207 3.51 12.58 -4.31
C ARG A 207 4.12 11.20 -4.45
N ILE A 208 3.30 10.18 -4.17
CA ILE A 208 3.65 8.77 -4.38
C ILE A 208 3.47 8.39 -5.86
N LYS A 209 4.48 7.77 -6.46
CA LYS A 209 4.42 7.25 -7.84
C LYS A 209 3.63 5.95 -7.92
N ASN A 210 2.93 5.77 -9.04
CA ASN A 210 2.28 4.51 -9.42
C ASN A 210 1.23 4.01 -8.42
N GLU A 211 0.54 4.92 -7.72
CA GLU A 211 -0.63 4.53 -6.95
C GLU A 211 -1.69 3.88 -7.87
N ILE A 212 -2.45 2.92 -7.32
CA ILE A 212 -3.60 2.34 -8.00
C ILE A 212 -4.70 3.40 -8.21
N GLU A 213 -5.64 3.07 -9.09
CA GLU A 213 -6.79 3.93 -9.35
C GLU A 213 -7.93 3.54 -8.40
N TRP A 214 -8.51 4.56 -7.78
CA TRP A 214 -9.61 4.43 -6.83
C TRP A 214 -10.92 4.87 -7.46
N THR A 215 -12.01 4.25 -7.02
CA THR A 215 -13.38 4.64 -7.35
C THR A 215 -14.07 5.15 -6.09
N ASP A 216 -14.65 6.35 -6.16
CA ASP A 216 -15.46 6.88 -5.07
C ASP A 216 -16.67 5.98 -4.82
N LEU A 217 -16.87 5.56 -3.57
CA LEU A 217 -18.05 4.84 -3.15
C LEU A 217 -19.16 5.86 -2.85
N THR A 218 -20.11 5.98 -3.77
CA THR A 218 -21.34 6.74 -3.52
C THR A 218 -22.27 5.90 -2.66
N VAL A 219 -22.37 6.25 -1.37
CA VAL A 219 -23.30 5.66 -0.39
C VAL A 219 -24.58 6.48 -0.31
#